data_AF-A0AAW3D2Q9-F1
#
_entry.id   AF-A0AAW3D2Q9-F1
#
_cell.length_a   1.000
_cell.length_b   1.000
_cell.length_c   1.000
_cell.angle_alpha   90.00
_cell.angle_beta   90.00
_cell.angle_gamma   90.00
#
_symmetry.space_group_name_H-M   'P 1'
#
loop_
_entity.id
_entity.type
_entity.pdbx_description
1 polymer ?
#
loop_
_entity_poly.entity_id
_entity_poly.type
_entity_poly.pdbx_seq_one_letter_code
_entity_poly.pdbx_strand_id
1 'polypeptide(L)'
;MNKYIIFDNTKLLEYIGKNSLITPCYIYDLELLEDTFLNAKKSLYKNFKNAEIHYAIKANHNPKIVGIAKKYGMGIDCVSGGEIKRALEQKVDSQHIVFAGVGKADWEIELAIDNDIFAFNSESLEEIQVINQIAQRKNKQVNICLRVNPNIDAQTHHYISIGQFDDKFGIAFVDILNWLKDEYRNFANINIIGLHYHVGSQILNYQVFQSLAITTNEHIKLLRQNDINIKHINFGGGLGIDYQNPQQNPIVDFDGYFARFREFFEYCDELTLHFELGRSLVGQSGVLVSQVLF
;
A
#
# COMPACT_ATOMS: atom_id res chain seq x y z
N MET A 1 19.81 3.62 -28.16
CA MET A 1 20.56 3.63 -26.88
C MET A 1 19.52 3.67 -25.78
N ASN A 2 19.61 2.80 -24.79
CA ASN A 2 18.56 2.71 -23.78
C ASN A 2 18.62 3.93 -22.86
N LYS A 3 17.45 4.47 -22.48
CA LYS A 3 17.35 5.66 -21.63
C LYS A 3 17.93 5.37 -20.25
N TYR A 4 17.50 4.26 -19.66
CA TYR A 4 17.83 3.86 -18.29
C TYR A 4 19.14 3.05 -18.25
N ILE A 5 20.04 3.40 -17.33
CA ILE A 5 21.38 2.85 -17.22
C ILE A 5 21.37 1.34 -16.93
N ILE A 6 20.40 0.89 -16.14
CA ILE A 6 20.28 -0.52 -15.75
C ILE A 6 19.90 -1.45 -16.90
N PHE A 7 19.44 -0.89 -18.02
CA PHE A 7 19.14 -1.65 -19.24
C PHE A 7 20.16 -1.41 -20.36
N ASP A 8 21.34 -0.88 -20.00
CA ASP A 8 22.49 -0.66 -20.88
C ASP A 8 23.76 -1.21 -20.19
N ASN A 9 24.11 -2.47 -20.50
CA ASN A 9 25.23 -3.17 -19.86
C ASN A 9 26.55 -2.41 -19.96
N THR A 10 26.80 -1.72 -21.08
CA THR A 10 28.04 -0.95 -21.27
C THR A 10 28.09 0.21 -20.29
N LYS A 11 27.02 1.02 -20.22
CA LYS A 11 26.96 2.14 -19.26
C LYS A 11 26.99 1.67 -17.81
N LEU A 12 26.35 0.53 -17.50
CA LEU A 12 26.34 -0.04 -16.16
C LEU A 12 27.74 -0.46 -15.72
N LEU A 13 28.51 -1.13 -16.59
CA LEU A 13 29.90 -1.52 -16.32
C LEU A 13 30.81 -0.29 -16.16
N GLU A 14 30.65 0.73 -17.01
CA GLU A 14 31.37 2.00 -16.88
C GLU A 14 31.05 2.67 -15.53
N TYR A 15 29.80 2.69 -15.10
CA TYR A 15 29.38 3.24 -13.82
C TYR A 15 30.00 2.48 -12.63
N ILE A 16 30.02 1.15 -12.68
CA ILE A 16 30.65 0.30 -11.66
C ILE A 16 32.14 0.60 -11.55
N GLY A 17 32.86 0.61 -12.68
CA GLY A 17 34.29 0.87 -12.73
C GLY A 17 34.65 2.28 -12.24
N LYS A 18 33.92 3.30 -12.74
CA LYS A 18 34.12 4.70 -12.36
C LYS A 18 33.95 4.94 -10.86
N ASN A 19 33.00 4.27 -10.23
CA ASN A 19 32.72 4.42 -8.80
C ASN A 19 33.44 3.39 -7.92
N SER A 20 34.26 2.51 -8.50
CA SER A 20 34.97 1.44 -7.77
C SER A 20 34.03 0.62 -6.87
N LEU A 21 32.84 0.28 -7.38
CA LEU A 21 31.84 -0.45 -6.59
C LEU A 21 32.28 -1.90 -6.36
N ILE A 22 32.13 -2.37 -5.13
CA ILE A 22 32.40 -3.76 -4.75
C ILE A 22 31.14 -4.59 -4.99
N THR A 23 31.29 -5.75 -5.64
CA THR A 23 30.19 -6.70 -5.85
C THR A 23 30.17 -7.79 -4.75
N PRO A 24 29.00 -8.32 -4.35
CA PRO A 24 27.67 -7.98 -4.87
C PRO A 24 27.16 -6.63 -4.36
N CYS A 25 26.51 -5.87 -5.24
CA CYS A 25 25.84 -4.63 -4.86
C CYS A 25 24.52 -4.43 -5.59
N TYR A 26 23.57 -3.77 -4.92
CA TYR A 26 22.37 -3.26 -5.56
C TYR A 26 22.65 -1.89 -6.19
N ILE A 27 22.24 -1.73 -7.44
CA ILE A 27 22.28 -0.45 -8.16
C ILE A 27 20.84 -0.08 -8.52
N TYR A 28 20.44 1.14 -8.18
CA TYR A 28 19.13 1.69 -8.52
C TYR A 28 19.28 2.82 -9.53
N ASP A 29 18.52 2.72 -10.63
CA ASP A 29 18.36 3.81 -11.60
C ASP A 29 17.34 4.81 -11.07
N LEU A 30 17.84 5.97 -10.61
CA LEU A 30 16.98 7.02 -10.07
C LEU A 30 16.17 7.73 -11.14
N GLU A 31 16.61 7.76 -12.40
CA GLU A 31 15.83 8.36 -13.49
C GLU A 31 14.59 7.50 -13.78
N LEU A 32 14.77 6.18 -13.90
CA LEU A 32 13.65 5.25 -14.03
C LEU A 32 12.71 5.31 -12.83
N LEU A 33 13.27 5.37 -11.62
CA LEU A 33 12.49 5.46 -10.39
C LEU A 33 11.64 6.75 -10.37
N GLU A 34 12.25 7.91 -10.64
CA GLU A 34 11.54 9.20 -10.66
C GLU A 34 10.48 9.26 -11.77
N ASP A 35 10.76 8.73 -12.96
CA ASP A 35 9.77 8.62 -14.05
C ASP A 35 8.60 7.71 -13.68
N THR A 36 8.86 6.59 -12.99
CA THR A 36 7.83 5.66 -12.52
C THR A 36 6.90 6.32 -11.51
N PHE A 37 7.46 7.03 -10.53
CA PHE A 37 6.68 7.74 -9.51
C PHE A 37 5.85 8.88 -10.13
N LEU A 38 6.44 9.63 -11.06
CA LEU A 38 5.73 10.68 -11.79
C LEU A 38 4.58 10.12 -12.63
N ASN A 39 4.80 8.99 -13.32
CA ASN A 39 3.77 8.34 -14.11
C ASN A 39 2.60 7.92 -13.22
N ALA A 40 2.86 7.22 -12.11
CA ALA A 40 1.83 6.80 -11.16
C ALA A 40 1.00 7.99 -10.63
N LYS A 41 1.63 9.10 -10.25
CA LYS A 41 0.92 10.30 -9.77
C LYS A 41 0.06 10.94 -10.86
N LYS A 42 0.59 11.08 -12.08
CA LYS A 42 -0.16 11.63 -13.23
C LYS A 42 -1.38 10.76 -13.55
N SER A 43 -1.19 9.45 -13.58
CA SER A 43 -2.26 8.48 -13.84
C SER A 43 -3.34 8.51 -12.76
N LEU A 44 -2.95 8.64 -11.49
CA LEU A 44 -3.90 8.79 -10.38
C LEU A 44 -4.78 10.04 -10.55
N TYR A 45 -4.15 11.21 -10.71
CA TYR A 45 -4.87 12.49 -10.81
C TYR A 45 -5.68 12.66 -12.09
N LYS A 46 -5.34 11.93 -13.14
CA LYS A 46 -6.17 11.82 -14.35
C LYS A 46 -7.50 11.13 -14.08
N ASN A 47 -7.55 10.20 -13.13
CA ASN A 47 -8.74 9.37 -12.86
C ASN A 47 -9.54 9.84 -11.64
N PHE A 48 -8.89 10.38 -10.61
CA PHE A 48 -9.52 10.72 -9.33
C PHE A 48 -9.07 12.09 -8.85
N LYS A 49 -10.03 12.92 -8.41
CA LYS A 49 -9.74 14.23 -7.82
C LYS A 49 -9.22 14.10 -6.40
N ASN A 50 -9.81 13.18 -5.63
CA ASN A 50 -9.50 12.97 -4.22
C ASN A 50 -8.93 11.56 -4.02
N ALA A 51 -7.63 11.41 -4.33
CA ALA A 51 -6.93 10.15 -4.14
C ALA A 51 -5.44 10.35 -3.82
N GLU A 52 -4.89 9.37 -3.12
CA GLU A 52 -3.50 9.33 -2.69
C GLU A 52 -2.86 7.96 -2.96
N ILE A 53 -1.56 7.99 -3.27
CA ILE A 53 -0.72 6.80 -3.27
C ILE A 53 0.11 6.84 -1.99
N HIS A 54 0.07 5.76 -1.23
CA HIS A 54 1.00 5.45 -0.16
C HIS A 54 2.06 4.48 -0.69
N TYR A 55 3.33 4.86 -0.63
CA TYR A 55 4.41 3.96 -0.99
C TYR A 55 4.55 2.88 0.08
N ALA A 56 4.38 1.61 -0.30
CA ALA A 56 4.57 0.47 0.58
C ALA A 56 6.06 0.27 0.86
N ILE A 57 6.52 0.82 1.98
CA ILE A 57 7.95 0.93 2.33
C ILE A 57 8.65 -0.42 2.50
N LYS A 58 7.89 -1.47 2.81
CA LYS A 58 8.33 -2.87 2.79
C LYS A 58 8.96 -3.31 1.46
N ALA A 59 8.64 -2.64 0.36
CA ALA A 59 9.28 -2.88 -0.93
C ALA A 59 10.74 -2.41 -0.96
N ASN A 60 11.04 -1.24 -0.38
CA ASN A 60 12.39 -0.74 -0.16
C ASN A 60 12.42 0.44 0.83
N HIS A 61 12.97 0.23 2.03
CA HIS A 61 13.04 1.24 3.09
C HIS A 61 14.30 2.13 3.02
N ASN A 62 15.03 2.13 1.90
CA ASN A 62 16.19 2.99 1.72
C ASN A 62 15.77 4.47 1.85
N PRO A 63 16.44 5.29 2.69
CA PRO A 63 16.09 6.68 2.92
C PRO A 63 15.95 7.51 1.65
N LYS A 64 16.79 7.25 0.63
CA LYS A 64 16.75 7.98 -0.63
C LYS A 64 15.49 7.67 -1.45
N ILE A 65 15.01 6.44 -1.41
CA ILE A 65 13.78 6.02 -2.10
C ILE A 65 12.55 6.55 -1.37
N VAL A 66 12.52 6.47 -0.05
CA VAL A 66 11.46 7.08 0.77
C VAL A 66 11.42 8.60 0.56
N GLY A 67 12.58 9.24 0.46
CA GLY A 67 12.69 10.66 0.12
C GLY A 67 12.13 11.01 -1.27
N ILE A 68 12.25 10.11 -2.24
CA ILE A 68 11.64 10.26 -3.57
C ILE A 68 10.11 10.11 -3.48
N ALA A 69 9.60 9.13 -2.74
CA ALA A 69 8.15 9.01 -2.48
C ALA A 69 7.58 10.32 -1.94
N LYS A 70 8.23 10.88 -0.92
CA LYS A 70 7.87 12.18 -0.35
C LYS A 70 7.96 13.32 -1.38
N LYS A 71 9.03 13.38 -2.18
CA LYS A 71 9.22 14.39 -3.25
C LYS A 71 8.03 14.44 -4.21
N TYR A 72 7.43 13.28 -4.50
CA TYR A 72 6.26 13.16 -5.38
C TYR A 72 4.91 13.26 -4.64
N GLY A 73 4.92 13.65 -3.36
CA GLY A 73 3.70 13.82 -2.55
C GLY A 73 2.94 12.51 -2.38
N MET A 74 3.66 11.41 -2.15
CA MET A 74 3.09 10.13 -1.73
C MET A 74 3.21 9.99 -0.21
N GLY A 75 2.17 9.43 0.40
CA GLY A 75 2.24 8.92 1.77
C GLY A 75 3.04 7.62 1.87
N ILE A 76 3.00 6.99 3.04
CA ILE A 76 3.74 5.74 3.31
C ILE A 76 2.81 4.70 3.93
N ASP A 77 2.81 3.49 3.35
CA ASP A 77 2.23 2.29 3.96
C ASP A 77 3.32 1.57 4.74
N CYS A 78 3.19 1.56 6.06
CA CYS A 78 4.07 0.88 7.01
C CYS A 78 3.43 -0.41 7.51
N VAL A 79 4.25 -1.42 7.78
CA VAL A 79 3.85 -2.69 8.43
C VAL A 79 4.62 -2.96 9.72
N SER A 80 5.43 -2.00 10.19
CA SER A 80 6.10 -2.04 11.50
C SER A 80 6.39 -0.63 12.05
N GLY A 81 6.61 -0.53 13.36
CA GLY A 81 7.06 0.70 14.02
C GLY A 81 8.46 1.13 13.58
N GLY A 82 9.31 0.21 13.11
CA GLY A 82 10.61 0.54 12.50
C GLY A 82 10.44 1.33 11.20
N GLU A 83 9.44 0.97 10.40
CA GLU A 83 9.11 1.66 9.16
C GLU A 83 8.45 3.02 9.41
N ILE A 84 7.60 3.13 10.45
CA ILE A 84 7.06 4.43 10.90
C ILE A 84 8.21 5.36 11.30
N LYS A 85 9.17 4.89 12.12
CA LYS A 85 10.37 5.66 12.47
C LYS A 85 11.12 6.11 11.22
N ARG A 86 11.33 5.21 10.26
CA ARG A 86 12.02 5.54 9.00
C ARG A 86 11.28 6.60 8.18
N ALA A 87 9.95 6.53 8.09
CA ALA A 87 9.14 7.54 7.41
C ALA A 87 9.26 8.91 8.10
N LEU A 88 9.16 8.95 9.43
CA LEU A 88 9.30 10.17 10.23
C LEU A 88 10.72 10.77 10.15
N GLU A 89 11.76 9.93 10.17
CA GLU A 89 13.17 10.35 9.95
C GLU A 89 13.36 11.04 8.60
N GLN A 90 12.65 10.58 7.56
CA GLN A 90 12.63 11.21 6.24
C GLN A 90 11.70 12.43 6.17
N LYS A 91 11.10 12.85 7.29
CA LYS A 91 10.17 13.98 7.41
C LYS A 91 8.96 13.82 6.50
N VAL A 92 8.45 12.60 6.37
CA VAL A 92 7.10 12.36 5.84
C VAL A 92 6.12 12.89 6.88
N ASP A 93 5.10 13.61 6.42
CA ASP A 93 4.02 14.07 7.29
C ASP A 93 3.26 12.86 7.86
N SER A 94 3.09 12.81 9.18
CA SER A 94 2.42 11.72 9.87
C SER A 94 0.98 11.52 9.38
N GLN A 95 0.32 12.60 8.95
CA GLN A 95 -1.02 12.56 8.37
C GLN A 95 -1.09 11.89 6.98
N HIS A 96 0.05 11.44 6.46
CA HIS A 96 0.17 10.64 5.24
C HIS A 96 0.77 9.25 5.51
N ILE A 97 0.88 8.82 6.77
CA ILE A 97 1.37 7.49 7.17
C ILE A 97 0.21 6.60 7.58
N VAL A 98 0.08 5.43 6.94
CA VAL A 98 -0.85 4.36 7.35
C VAL A 98 -0.07 3.18 7.91
N PHE A 99 -0.67 2.47 8.88
CA PHE A 99 -0.02 1.35 9.55
C PHE A 99 -0.86 0.06 9.44
N ALA A 100 -0.43 -0.86 8.58
CA ALA A 100 -0.97 -2.19 8.40
C ALA A 100 -0.19 -3.27 9.20
N GLY A 101 -0.61 -4.53 9.11
CA GLY A 101 0.07 -5.69 9.69
C GLY A 101 -0.72 -6.38 10.79
N VAL A 102 -0.73 -7.71 10.78
CA VAL A 102 -1.57 -8.56 11.64
C VAL A 102 -1.12 -8.67 13.10
N GLY A 103 0.09 -8.19 13.42
CA GLY A 103 0.75 -8.44 14.70
C GLY A 103 1.45 -7.21 15.26
N LYS A 104 0.77 -6.06 15.22
CA LYS A 104 1.30 -4.79 15.73
C LYS A 104 1.56 -4.94 17.23
N ALA A 105 2.79 -4.73 17.67
CA ALA A 105 3.12 -4.76 19.08
C ALA A 105 2.68 -3.47 19.78
N ASP A 106 2.40 -3.55 21.09
CA ASP A 106 1.96 -2.39 21.89
C ASP A 106 2.86 -1.16 21.71
N TRP A 107 4.19 -1.35 21.69
CA TRP A 107 5.13 -0.24 21.50
C TRP A 107 5.03 0.41 20.11
N GLU A 108 4.63 -0.35 19.07
CA GLU A 108 4.42 0.16 17.72
C GLU A 108 3.11 0.95 17.65
N ILE A 109 2.07 0.46 18.32
CA ILE A 109 0.79 1.17 18.46
C ILE A 109 1.02 2.47 19.22
N GLU A 110 1.72 2.43 20.35
CA GLU A 110 2.06 3.62 21.14
C GLU A 110 2.84 4.65 20.31
N LEU A 111 3.86 4.21 19.56
CA LEU A 111 4.62 5.06 18.65
C LEU A 111 3.71 5.74 17.61
N ALA A 112 2.84 4.96 16.97
CA ALA A 112 1.91 5.47 15.96
C ALA A 112 0.93 6.51 16.53
N ILE A 113 0.40 6.25 17.74
CA ILE A 113 -0.50 7.17 18.45
C ILE A 113 0.24 8.45 18.89
N ASP A 114 1.45 8.32 19.41
CA ASP A 114 2.25 9.45 19.88
C ASP A 114 2.62 10.41 18.75
N ASN A 115 2.80 9.88 17.53
CA ASN A 115 3.13 10.66 16.34
C ASN A 115 1.92 11.05 15.49
N ASP A 116 0.69 10.77 15.95
CA ASP A 116 -0.55 11.13 15.24
C ASP A 116 -0.50 10.71 13.76
N ILE A 117 -0.20 9.44 13.49
CA ILE A 117 -0.27 8.93 12.11
C ILE A 117 -1.69 8.98 11.58
N PHE A 118 -1.85 8.97 10.24
CA PHE A 118 -3.16 9.11 9.59
C PHE A 118 -4.19 8.10 10.07
N ALA A 119 -3.85 6.81 10.01
CA ALA A 119 -4.75 5.72 10.39
C ALA A 119 -4.03 4.39 10.60
N PHE A 120 -4.61 3.55 11.45
CA PHE A 120 -4.32 2.12 11.49
C PHE A 120 -5.18 1.38 10.47
N ASN A 121 -4.58 0.53 9.65
CA ASN A 121 -5.30 -0.50 8.89
C ASN A 121 -5.38 -1.73 9.81
N SER A 122 -6.48 -1.86 10.54
CA SER A 122 -6.67 -2.89 11.57
C SER A 122 -7.12 -4.21 10.95
N GLU A 123 -6.49 -5.30 11.35
CA GLU A 123 -6.65 -6.63 10.75
C GLU A 123 -7.57 -7.56 11.54
N SER A 124 -7.80 -7.25 12.82
CA SER A 124 -8.72 -8.01 13.67
C SER A 124 -9.50 -7.09 14.63
N LEU A 125 -10.57 -7.61 15.23
CA LEU A 125 -11.36 -6.88 16.22
C LEU A 125 -10.62 -6.78 17.56
N GLU A 126 -9.83 -7.80 17.91
CA GLU A 126 -8.96 -7.83 19.09
C GLU A 126 -7.89 -6.75 18.99
N GLU A 127 -7.34 -6.53 17.78
CA GLU A 127 -6.40 -5.44 17.55
C GLU A 127 -7.04 -4.07 17.84
N ILE A 128 -8.28 -3.84 17.39
CA ILE A 128 -9.05 -2.61 17.68
C ILE A 128 -9.23 -2.42 19.19
N GLN A 129 -9.49 -3.50 19.94
CA GLN A 129 -9.60 -3.45 21.40
C GLN A 129 -8.29 -2.99 22.05
N VAL A 130 -7.15 -3.53 21.62
CA VAL A 130 -5.82 -3.13 22.12
C VAL A 130 -5.54 -1.67 21.77
N ILE A 131 -5.78 -1.25 20.53
CA ILE A 131 -5.59 0.13 20.09
C ILE A 131 -6.46 1.09 20.92
N ASN A 132 -7.73 0.76 21.15
CA ASN A 132 -8.65 1.58 21.94
C ASN A 132 -8.15 1.75 23.38
N GLN A 133 -7.69 0.67 24.02
CA GLN A 133 -7.16 0.73 25.38
C GLN A 133 -5.88 1.59 25.46
N ILE A 134 -4.97 1.46 24.50
CA ILE A 134 -3.75 2.29 24.44
C ILE A 134 -4.11 3.76 24.19
N ALA A 135 -5.00 4.04 23.23
CA ALA A 135 -5.48 5.38 22.91
C ALA A 135 -6.18 6.03 24.12
N GLN A 136 -6.97 5.26 24.87
CA GLN A 136 -7.59 5.70 26.12
C GLN A 136 -6.55 6.09 27.17
N ARG A 137 -5.53 5.26 27.41
CA ARG A 137 -4.43 5.57 28.34
C ARG A 137 -3.66 6.84 27.95
N LYS A 138 -3.57 7.13 26.65
CA LYS A 138 -2.92 8.32 26.09
C LYS A 138 -3.88 9.52 25.93
N ASN A 139 -5.15 9.37 26.27
CA ASN A 139 -6.20 10.38 26.08
C ASN A 139 -6.25 10.94 24.64
N LYS A 140 -6.10 10.07 23.65
CA LYS A 140 -6.21 10.40 22.21
C LYS A 140 -7.37 9.67 21.56
N GLN A 141 -7.87 10.24 20.47
CA GLN A 141 -8.74 9.55 19.52
C GLN A 141 -7.90 9.19 18.30
N VAL A 142 -8.09 7.98 17.76
CA VAL A 142 -7.27 7.47 16.65
C VAL A 142 -8.16 6.97 15.52
N ASN A 143 -7.70 7.17 14.28
CA ASN A 143 -8.41 6.72 13.11
C ASN A 143 -8.09 5.26 12.79
N ILE A 144 -9.11 4.51 12.42
CA ILE A 144 -8.99 3.13 11.97
C ILE A 144 -9.69 2.95 10.62
N CYS A 145 -8.98 2.32 9.69
CA CYS A 145 -9.56 1.65 8.54
C CYS A 145 -9.69 0.15 8.86
N LEU A 146 -10.85 -0.43 8.61
CA LEU A 146 -11.09 -1.86 8.83
C LEU A 146 -10.59 -2.64 7.63
N ARG A 147 -9.61 -3.53 7.81
CA ARG A 147 -9.13 -4.39 6.73
C ARG A 147 -10.09 -5.53 6.49
N VAL A 148 -10.72 -5.54 5.33
CA VAL A 148 -11.74 -6.52 4.94
C VAL A 148 -11.10 -7.59 4.09
N ASN A 149 -11.46 -8.85 4.31
CA ASN A 149 -11.23 -9.91 3.33
C ASN A 149 -12.34 -9.85 2.27
N PRO A 150 -12.04 -9.47 1.01
CA PRO A 150 -13.07 -9.30 -0.02
C PRO A 150 -13.53 -10.64 -0.62
N ASN A 151 -12.96 -11.78 -0.21
CA ASN A 151 -13.23 -13.11 -0.77
C ASN A 151 -13.08 -13.16 -2.30
N ILE A 152 -12.00 -12.56 -2.80
CA ILE A 152 -11.66 -12.52 -4.23
C ILE A 152 -10.48 -13.45 -4.47
N ASP A 153 -10.63 -14.40 -5.38
CA ASP A 153 -9.52 -15.25 -5.83
C ASP A 153 -8.58 -14.46 -6.75
N ALA A 154 -7.53 -13.91 -6.15
CA ALA A 154 -6.37 -13.46 -6.91
C ALA A 154 -5.62 -14.72 -7.38
N GLN A 155 -6.03 -15.26 -8.54
CA GLN A 155 -5.52 -16.46 -9.25
C GLN A 155 -4.01 -16.41 -9.60
N THR A 156 -3.17 -16.00 -8.67
CA THR A 156 -1.75 -15.70 -8.85
C THR A 156 -0.85 -16.85 -8.40
N HIS A 157 -1.36 -17.83 -7.64
CA HIS A 157 -0.67 -19.09 -7.37
C HIS A 157 -1.67 -20.24 -7.16
N HIS A 158 -1.72 -21.20 -8.09
CA HIS A 158 -2.49 -22.45 -7.99
C HIS A 158 -2.16 -23.33 -6.75
N TYR A 159 -1.18 -22.95 -5.92
CA TYR A 159 -0.80 -23.65 -4.69
C TYR A 159 -1.43 -23.08 -3.41
N ILE A 160 -2.30 -22.06 -3.48
CA ILE A 160 -2.92 -21.42 -2.29
C ILE A 160 -4.46 -21.38 -2.39
N SER A 161 -5.10 -22.26 -3.18
CA SER A 161 -6.57 -22.23 -3.36
C SER A 161 -7.35 -23.10 -2.36
N ILE A 162 -6.77 -23.44 -1.19
CA ILE A 162 -7.48 -24.13 -0.09
C ILE A 162 -7.64 -23.19 1.13
N GLY A 163 -7.09 -21.97 1.10
CA GLY A 163 -6.96 -21.10 2.29
C GLY A 163 -7.91 -19.91 2.39
N GLN A 164 -8.91 -19.74 1.53
CA GLN A 164 -9.71 -18.49 1.51
C GLN A 164 -10.61 -18.26 2.74
N PHE A 165 -10.83 -19.28 3.56
CA PHE A 165 -11.50 -19.14 4.87
C PHE A 165 -10.53 -19.10 6.07
N ASP A 166 -9.24 -19.38 5.87
CA ASP A 166 -8.19 -19.46 6.91
C ASP A 166 -7.09 -18.41 6.70
N ASP A 167 -7.33 -17.38 5.89
CA ASP A 167 -6.34 -16.33 5.70
C ASP A 167 -6.24 -15.48 6.98
N LYS A 168 -5.03 -15.33 7.50
CA LYS A 168 -4.73 -14.58 8.72
C LYS A 168 -4.95 -13.07 8.57
N PHE A 169 -5.32 -12.61 7.38
CA PHE A 169 -5.40 -11.21 7.01
C PHE A 169 -6.85 -10.72 6.91
N GLY A 170 -7.10 -9.59 7.57
CA GLY A 170 -8.40 -8.92 7.57
C GLY A 170 -9.52 -9.69 8.27
N ILE A 171 -10.69 -9.07 8.24
CA ILE A 171 -11.90 -9.51 8.91
C ILE A 171 -12.96 -9.83 7.85
N ALA A 172 -13.76 -10.87 8.06
CA ALA A 172 -14.91 -11.12 7.20
C ALA A 172 -15.88 -9.93 7.29
N PHE A 173 -16.41 -9.48 6.15
CA PHE A 173 -17.23 -8.27 6.12
C PHE A 173 -18.51 -8.38 6.97
N VAL A 174 -19.08 -9.58 7.09
CA VAL A 174 -20.24 -9.84 7.95
C VAL A 174 -19.93 -9.62 9.44
N ASP A 175 -18.74 -10.01 9.88
CA ASP A 175 -18.32 -9.83 11.27
C ASP A 175 -18.05 -8.35 11.58
N ILE A 176 -17.52 -7.60 10.61
CA ILE A 176 -17.43 -6.13 10.70
C ILE A 176 -18.81 -5.51 10.90
N LEU A 177 -19.82 -5.90 10.09
CA LEU A 177 -21.17 -5.35 10.22
C LEU A 177 -21.78 -5.65 11.58
N ASN A 178 -21.64 -6.89 12.07
CA ASN A 178 -22.14 -7.29 13.39
C ASN A 178 -21.44 -6.50 14.50
N TRP A 179 -20.11 -6.41 14.48
CA TRP A 179 -19.34 -5.67 15.47
C TRP A 179 -19.66 -4.17 15.48
N LEU A 180 -19.79 -3.55 14.31
CA LEU A 180 -20.16 -2.13 14.19
C LEU A 180 -21.53 -1.84 14.81
N LYS A 181 -22.48 -2.78 14.68
CA LYS A 181 -23.82 -2.65 15.23
C LYS A 181 -23.85 -2.88 16.75
N ASP A 182 -23.17 -3.91 17.22
CA ASP A 182 -23.37 -4.41 18.59
C ASP A 182 -22.35 -3.86 19.59
N GLU A 183 -21.11 -3.60 19.15
CA GLU A 183 -19.97 -3.35 20.03
C GLU A 183 -19.31 -1.99 19.85
N TYR A 184 -19.28 -1.43 18.63
CA TYR A 184 -18.49 -0.22 18.32
C TYR A 184 -18.73 0.97 19.24
N ARG A 185 -19.97 1.16 19.72
CA ARG A 185 -20.32 2.21 20.69
C ARG A 185 -19.51 2.19 22.00
N ASN A 186 -18.87 1.06 22.32
CA ASN A 186 -18.03 0.90 23.50
C ASN A 186 -16.58 1.39 23.28
N PHE A 187 -16.22 1.80 22.05
CA PHE A 187 -14.85 2.16 21.65
C PHE A 187 -14.70 3.67 21.48
N ALA A 188 -14.78 4.41 22.59
CA ALA A 188 -14.81 5.87 22.59
C ALA A 188 -13.53 6.55 22.04
N ASN A 189 -12.41 5.84 21.98
CA ASN A 189 -11.12 6.36 21.52
C ASN A 189 -10.81 5.99 20.07
N ILE A 190 -11.73 5.30 19.38
CA ILE A 190 -11.59 4.88 17.98
C ILE A 190 -12.54 5.69 17.11
N ASN A 191 -12.05 6.10 15.95
CA ASN A 191 -12.84 6.67 14.87
C ASN A 191 -12.69 5.79 13.63
N ILE A 192 -13.75 5.05 13.27
CA ILE A 192 -13.75 4.27 12.03
C ILE A 192 -13.95 5.21 10.84
N ILE A 193 -12.91 5.35 10.00
CA ILE A 193 -12.92 6.31 8.88
C ILE A 193 -13.10 5.64 7.51
N GLY A 194 -12.86 4.33 7.42
CA GLY A 194 -12.72 3.68 6.12
C GLY A 194 -12.63 2.16 6.12
N LEU A 195 -12.59 1.62 4.91
CA LEU A 195 -12.26 0.22 4.64
C LEU A 195 -10.88 0.14 3.98
N HIS A 196 -10.15 -0.92 4.31
CA HIS A 196 -8.88 -1.28 3.71
C HIS A 196 -8.99 -2.65 3.06
N TYR A 197 -8.37 -2.81 1.90
CA TYR A 197 -8.28 -4.06 1.18
C TYR A 197 -6.85 -4.33 0.75
N HIS A 198 -6.50 -5.60 0.63
CA HIS A 198 -5.27 -6.01 -0.03
C HIS A 198 -5.47 -7.40 -0.63
N VAL A 199 -5.54 -7.47 -1.96
CA VAL A 199 -5.90 -8.70 -2.70
C VAL A 199 -4.71 -9.53 -3.15
N GLY A 200 -3.48 -9.12 -2.79
CA GLY A 200 -2.26 -9.87 -3.09
C GLY A 200 -1.16 -9.04 -3.73
N SER A 201 -0.17 -9.72 -4.31
CA SER A 201 1.01 -9.10 -4.93
C SER A 201 1.29 -9.71 -6.30
N GLN A 202 1.95 -8.94 -7.18
CA GLN A 202 2.35 -9.38 -8.52
C GLN A 202 1.14 -9.78 -9.40
N ILE A 203 0.05 -9.04 -9.26
CA ILE A 203 -1.19 -9.24 -10.02
C ILE A 203 -1.00 -8.63 -11.40
N LEU A 204 -1.04 -9.49 -12.42
CA LEU A 204 -1.02 -9.10 -13.83
C LEU A 204 -2.43 -9.18 -14.47
N ASN A 205 -3.37 -9.89 -13.84
CA ASN A 205 -4.75 -9.96 -14.29
C ASN A 205 -5.57 -8.80 -13.70
N TYR A 206 -5.91 -7.83 -14.54
CA TYR A 206 -6.63 -6.61 -14.13
C TYR A 206 -8.09 -6.89 -13.71
N GLN A 207 -8.64 -8.06 -14.03
CA GLN A 207 -9.97 -8.48 -13.57
C GLN A 207 -10.07 -8.54 -12.03
N VAL A 208 -8.96 -8.85 -11.34
CA VAL A 208 -8.92 -8.87 -9.87
C VAL A 208 -9.26 -7.50 -9.28
N PHE A 209 -8.75 -6.42 -9.89
CA PHE A 209 -9.03 -5.04 -9.45
C PHE A 209 -10.46 -4.61 -9.80
N GLN A 210 -11.00 -5.08 -10.92
CA GLN A 210 -12.41 -4.89 -11.26
C GLN A 210 -13.32 -5.56 -10.23
N SER A 211 -13.07 -6.84 -9.90
CA SER A 211 -13.83 -7.54 -8.87
C SER A 211 -13.76 -6.81 -7.53
N LEU A 212 -12.57 -6.33 -7.15
CA LEU A 212 -12.39 -5.57 -5.92
C LEU A 212 -13.22 -4.28 -5.89
N ALA A 213 -13.23 -3.52 -7.00
CA ALA A 213 -14.03 -2.32 -7.12
C ALA A 213 -15.53 -2.60 -6.95
N ILE A 214 -16.04 -3.66 -7.60
CA ILE A 214 -17.46 -4.06 -7.52
C ILE A 214 -17.83 -4.49 -6.10
N THR A 215 -17.05 -5.38 -5.49
CA THR A 215 -17.25 -5.83 -4.11
C THR A 215 -17.21 -4.66 -3.13
N THR A 216 -16.34 -3.67 -3.37
CA THR A 216 -16.26 -2.49 -2.51
C THR A 216 -17.53 -1.63 -2.60
N ASN A 217 -18.15 -1.50 -3.78
CA ASN A 217 -19.44 -0.81 -3.89
C ASN A 217 -20.53 -1.51 -3.06
N GLU A 218 -20.57 -2.84 -3.09
CA GLU A 218 -21.52 -3.64 -2.30
C GLU A 218 -21.31 -3.42 -0.80
N HIS A 219 -20.06 -3.44 -0.33
CA HIS A 219 -19.73 -3.17 1.07
C HIS A 219 -20.14 -1.76 1.50
N ILE A 220 -19.83 -0.73 0.71
CA ILE A 220 -20.23 0.66 1.00
C ILE A 220 -21.75 0.77 1.08
N LYS A 221 -22.48 0.13 0.16
CA LYS A 221 -23.94 0.13 0.16
C LYS A 221 -24.50 -0.50 1.43
N LEU A 222 -23.95 -1.64 1.85
CA LEU A 222 -24.37 -2.33 3.09
C LEU A 222 -24.04 -1.51 4.34
N LEU A 223 -22.89 -0.84 4.40
CA LEU A 223 -22.57 0.08 5.51
C LEU A 223 -23.56 1.25 5.59
N ARG A 224 -23.87 1.88 4.45
CA ARG A 224 -24.85 2.98 4.39
C ARG A 224 -26.25 2.54 4.80
N GLN A 225 -26.66 1.32 4.48
CA GLN A 225 -27.93 0.75 4.93
C GLN A 225 -28.00 0.53 6.45
N ASN A 226 -26.85 0.51 7.13
CA ASN A 226 -26.73 0.43 8.58
C ASN A 226 -26.31 1.78 9.19
N ASP A 227 -26.56 2.90 8.48
CA ASP A 227 -26.25 4.27 8.89
C ASP A 227 -24.75 4.54 9.18
N ILE A 228 -23.86 3.70 8.64
CA ILE A 228 -22.41 3.86 8.78
C ILE A 228 -21.86 4.53 7.53
N ASN A 229 -21.38 5.76 7.70
CA ASN A 229 -20.79 6.54 6.62
C ASN A 229 -19.27 6.60 6.79
N ILE A 230 -18.56 6.01 5.84
CA ILE A 230 -17.11 6.07 5.74
C ILE A 230 -16.67 7.06 4.67
N LYS A 231 -15.46 7.61 4.83
CA LYS A 231 -14.89 8.61 3.91
C LYS A 231 -13.65 8.12 3.17
N HIS A 232 -13.04 7.03 3.62
CA HIS A 232 -11.78 6.53 3.09
C HIS A 232 -11.94 5.10 2.57
N ILE A 233 -11.45 4.87 1.36
CA ILE A 233 -11.35 3.53 0.77
C ILE A 233 -9.90 3.32 0.36
N ASN A 234 -9.24 2.37 0.99
CA ASN A 234 -7.89 1.98 0.65
C ASN A 234 -7.92 0.66 -0.11
N PHE A 235 -7.60 0.69 -1.40
CA PHE A 235 -7.59 -0.49 -2.27
C PHE A 235 -6.31 -1.33 -2.13
N GLY A 236 -5.38 -0.91 -1.28
CA GLY A 236 -4.10 -1.57 -1.10
C GLY A 236 -3.27 -1.51 -2.37
N GLY A 237 -2.44 -2.53 -2.57
CA GLY A 237 -1.47 -2.59 -3.65
C GLY A 237 -1.70 -3.74 -4.60
N GLY A 238 -0.60 -4.33 -5.05
CA GLY A 238 -0.59 -5.62 -5.72
C GLY A 238 -0.34 -5.57 -7.21
N LEU A 239 -0.43 -4.40 -7.84
CA LEU A 239 -0.10 -4.20 -9.25
C LEU A 239 1.31 -4.76 -9.57
N GLY A 240 1.36 -5.72 -10.49
CA GLY A 240 2.59 -6.42 -10.87
C GLY A 240 3.48 -5.66 -11.84
N ILE A 241 4.69 -6.20 -12.04
CA ILE A 241 5.68 -5.70 -13.00
C ILE A 241 6.04 -6.78 -14.02
N ASP A 242 6.65 -6.40 -15.14
CA ASP A 242 7.08 -7.36 -16.17
C ASP A 242 8.50 -7.86 -15.88
N TYR A 243 8.59 -8.99 -15.19
CA TYR A 243 9.88 -9.65 -14.94
C TYR A 243 10.49 -10.31 -16.19
N GLN A 244 9.70 -10.56 -17.23
CA GLN A 244 10.18 -11.27 -18.43
C GLN A 244 10.80 -10.30 -19.43
N ASN A 245 10.19 -9.13 -19.61
CA ASN A 245 10.61 -8.12 -20.58
C ASN A 245 10.70 -6.72 -19.94
N PRO A 246 11.47 -6.53 -18.85
CA PRO A 246 11.52 -5.27 -18.10
C PRO A 246 12.10 -4.12 -18.93
N GLN A 247 12.93 -4.41 -19.94
CA GLN A 247 13.49 -3.41 -20.84
C GLN A 247 12.43 -2.84 -21.80
N GLN A 248 11.52 -3.70 -22.27
CA GLN A 248 10.43 -3.33 -23.18
C GLN A 248 9.30 -2.63 -22.43
N ASN A 249 9.06 -3.05 -21.18
CA ASN A 249 8.01 -2.52 -20.31
C ASN A 249 8.60 -1.94 -19.01
N PRO A 250 9.43 -0.88 -19.07
CA PRO A 250 10.20 -0.40 -17.91
C PRO A 250 9.35 0.31 -16.85
N ILE A 251 8.16 0.77 -17.21
CA ILE A 251 7.19 1.39 -16.31
C ILE A 251 5.86 0.67 -16.50
N VAL A 252 5.19 0.32 -15.40
CA VAL A 252 3.90 -0.37 -15.41
C VAL A 252 2.79 0.52 -15.96
N ASP A 253 1.75 -0.08 -16.53
CA ASP A 253 0.54 0.61 -16.97
C ASP A 253 -0.35 1.06 -15.77
N PHE A 254 0.07 2.14 -15.11
CA PHE A 254 -0.70 2.79 -14.05
C PHE A 254 -2.00 3.41 -14.58
N ASP A 255 -2.00 3.92 -15.82
CA ASP A 255 -3.19 4.50 -16.45
C ASP A 255 -4.31 3.45 -16.56
N GLY A 256 -4.00 2.27 -17.11
CA GLY A 256 -4.92 1.15 -17.17
C GLY A 256 -5.35 0.69 -15.78
N TYR A 257 -4.44 0.67 -14.80
CA TYR A 257 -4.73 0.23 -13.44
C TYR A 257 -5.79 1.15 -12.78
N PHE A 258 -5.55 2.46 -12.76
CA PHE A 258 -6.50 3.40 -12.17
C PHE A 258 -7.78 3.54 -13.00
N ALA A 259 -7.71 3.40 -14.32
CA ALA A 259 -8.89 3.40 -15.18
C ALA A 259 -9.85 2.24 -14.87
N ARG A 260 -9.33 1.05 -14.49
CA ARG A 260 -10.19 -0.06 -14.05
C ARG A 260 -10.98 0.30 -12.80
N PHE A 261 -10.34 0.86 -11.78
CA PHE A 261 -11.07 1.35 -10.62
C PHE A 261 -12.07 2.44 -11.01
N ARG A 262 -11.69 3.36 -11.89
CA ARG A 262 -12.57 4.45 -12.32
C ARG A 262 -13.82 3.96 -13.05
N GLU A 263 -13.71 2.88 -13.81
CA GLU A 263 -14.79 2.26 -14.58
C GLU A 263 -15.78 1.52 -13.68
N PHE A 264 -15.29 0.80 -12.66
CA PHE A 264 -16.10 -0.15 -11.89
C PHE A 264 -16.41 0.27 -10.46
N PHE A 265 -15.68 1.24 -9.90
CA PHE A 265 -15.95 1.79 -8.57
C PHE A 265 -16.89 3.00 -8.68
N GLU A 266 -17.95 3.03 -7.88
CA GLU A 266 -18.91 4.14 -7.81
C GLU A 266 -18.32 5.32 -7.03
N TYR A 267 -17.27 5.93 -7.59
CA TYR A 267 -16.56 7.04 -6.99
C TYR A 267 -17.42 8.30 -6.88
N CYS A 268 -17.41 8.92 -5.70
CA CYS A 268 -17.89 10.28 -5.48
C CYS A 268 -16.80 11.14 -4.82
N ASP A 269 -16.86 12.46 -5.02
CA ASP A 269 -15.83 13.40 -4.52
C ASP A 269 -15.79 13.52 -2.99
N GLU A 270 -16.77 12.97 -2.26
CA GLU A 270 -16.77 12.87 -0.80
C GLU A 270 -15.85 11.75 -0.27
N LEU A 271 -15.51 10.78 -1.12
CA LEU A 271 -14.59 9.70 -0.79
C LEU A 271 -13.16 10.10 -1.12
N THR A 272 -12.25 9.71 -0.24
CA THR A 272 -10.81 9.77 -0.48
C THR A 272 -10.32 8.35 -0.77
N LEU A 273 -9.70 8.15 -1.93
CA LEU A 273 -9.14 6.84 -2.31
C LEU A 273 -7.67 6.75 -1.95
N HIS A 274 -7.25 5.61 -1.41
CA HIS A 274 -5.86 5.33 -1.07
C HIS A 274 -5.40 4.08 -1.83
N PHE A 275 -4.14 4.08 -2.29
CA PHE A 275 -3.50 2.95 -2.98
C PHE A 275 -2.11 2.70 -2.41
N GLU A 276 -1.77 1.46 -2.07
CA GLU A 276 -0.53 1.06 -1.37
C GLU A 276 0.46 0.39 -2.34
N LEU A 277 1.03 1.18 -3.24
CA LEU A 277 1.90 0.67 -4.30
C LEU A 277 3.33 0.49 -3.80
N GLY A 278 3.95 -0.65 -4.12
CA GLY A 278 5.32 -0.97 -3.72
C GLY A 278 6.14 -1.47 -4.89
N ARG A 279 5.96 -2.75 -5.24
CA ARG A 279 6.66 -3.41 -6.34
C ARG A 279 6.55 -2.66 -7.67
N SER A 280 5.36 -2.19 -8.03
CA SER A 280 5.12 -1.42 -9.25
C SER A 280 5.87 -0.10 -9.30
N LEU A 281 6.22 0.48 -8.15
CA LEU A 281 6.94 1.75 -8.06
C LEU A 281 8.46 1.59 -8.08
N VAL A 282 9.01 0.56 -7.44
CA VAL A 282 10.47 0.42 -7.24
C VAL A 282 11.10 -0.81 -7.90
N GLY A 283 10.28 -1.82 -8.22
CA GLY A 283 10.76 -3.17 -8.53
C GLY A 283 11.64 -3.26 -9.77
N GLN A 284 11.31 -2.51 -10.83
CA GLN A 284 12.08 -2.52 -12.08
C GLN A 284 13.25 -1.53 -12.09
N SER A 285 13.36 -0.68 -11.06
CA SER A 285 14.39 0.36 -10.99
C SER A 285 15.70 -0.13 -10.37
N GLY A 286 15.77 -1.38 -9.90
CA GLY A 286 16.93 -1.93 -9.21
C GLY A 286 17.47 -3.19 -9.87
N VAL A 287 18.80 -3.31 -9.91
CA VAL A 287 19.50 -4.53 -10.32
C VAL A 287 20.47 -4.98 -9.23
N LEU A 288 20.64 -6.28 -9.07
CA LEU A 288 21.71 -6.87 -8.29
C LEU A 288 22.86 -7.20 -9.22
N VAL A 289 24.01 -6.57 -9.03
CA VAL A 289 25.23 -6.86 -9.79
C VAL A 289 26.13 -7.74 -8.95
N SER A 290 26.57 -8.85 -9.54
CA SER A 290 27.52 -9.78 -8.93
C SER A 290 28.61 -10.15 -9.93
N GLN A 291 29.81 -10.41 -9.44
CA GLN A 291 30.92 -10.94 -10.22
C GLN A 291 30.92 -12.48 -10.17
N VAL A 292 31.18 -13.10 -11.33
CA VAL A 292 31.49 -14.53 -11.40
C VAL A 292 32.93 -14.74 -10.93
N LEU A 293 33.12 -15.62 -9.94
CA LEU A 293 34.43 -15.89 -9.37
C LEU A 293 35.19 -17.00 -10.10
N PHE A 294 34.47 -17.96 -10.71
CA PHE A 294 34.99 -19.15 -11.39
C PHE A 294 34.20 -19.43 -12.66
#